data_AF-A0A5T0DML2-F1
#
_entry.id   AF-A0A5T0DML2-F1
#
_cell.length_a   1.000
_cell.length_b   1.000
_cell.length_c   1.000
_cell.angle_alpha   90.00
_cell.angle_beta   90.00
_cell.angle_gamma   90.00
#
_symmetry.space_group_name_H-M   'P 1'
#
loop_
_entity.id
_entity.type
_entity.pdbx_description
1 polymer ?
#
loop_
_entity_poly.entity_id
_entity_poly.type
_entity_poly.pdbx_seq_one_letter_code
_entity_poly.pdbx_strand_id
1 'polypeptide(L)'
;MINFDFFKNIKLKFINGIFAEDCHFGVLLFALSKNIYVLSKQIYIYRLRELSSMNFTNKKWIIHPNSHLKKIDVFENSSITRLYYESASWMQIALDFIKFIDSNHYLSEGIKTHFLPVVCNKALTLQRFDKDPLCLKKHTKNLKIYIQNQPLGAVDRVKKYLSYKLTKELSRKKGILRLTLPFSVIRVSLQHQKGFIEYKKNIKRDVLNKRLPLEFYRDYQQALTLKNQKLIQSLHDIGLKIMSLKG
;
A
#
# COMPACT_ATOMS: atom_id res chain seq x y z
N MET A 1 13.06 -4.13 -21.83
CA MET A 1 14.52 -4.36 -21.84
C MET A 1 15.22 -3.02 -21.78
N ILE A 2 16.35 -2.91 -21.08
CA ILE A 2 17.09 -1.64 -20.90
C ILE A 2 18.34 -1.71 -21.78
N ASN A 3 18.65 -0.63 -22.50
CA ASN A 3 19.91 -0.53 -23.23
C ASN A 3 21.09 -0.52 -22.23
N PHE A 4 22.07 -1.41 -22.41
CA PHE A 4 23.13 -1.64 -21.42
C PHE A 4 24.10 -0.46 -21.30
N ASP A 5 24.48 0.17 -22.42
CA ASP A 5 25.38 1.32 -22.42
C ASP A 5 24.75 2.51 -21.71
N PHE A 6 23.47 2.79 -22.01
CA PHE A 6 22.68 3.77 -21.29
C PHE A 6 22.62 3.46 -19.78
N PHE A 7 22.35 2.21 -19.42
CA PHE A 7 22.24 1.81 -18.01
C PHE A 7 23.56 2.01 -17.25
N LYS A 8 24.70 1.64 -17.85
CA LYS A 8 26.03 1.85 -17.28
C LYS A 8 26.33 3.34 -17.10
N ASN A 9 25.90 4.17 -18.06
CA ASN A 9 26.17 5.61 -18.04
C ASN A 9 25.38 6.36 -16.96
N ILE A 10 24.12 6.00 -16.72
CA ILE A 10 23.30 6.68 -15.69
C ILE A 10 23.70 6.29 -14.25
N LYS A 11 24.48 5.22 -14.07
CA LYS A 11 24.97 4.73 -12.76
C LYS A 11 23.85 4.49 -11.72
N LEU A 12 22.61 4.30 -12.18
CA LEU A 12 21.47 4.00 -11.31
C LEU A 12 21.60 2.59 -10.73
N LYS A 13 21.41 2.47 -9.42
CA LYS A 13 21.50 1.19 -8.69
C LYS A 13 20.28 1.02 -7.80
N PHE A 14 19.95 -0.23 -7.50
CA PHE A 14 19.02 -0.53 -6.41
C PHE A 14 19.58 -0.02 -5.09
N ILE A 15 18.69 0.48 -4.22
CA ILE A 15 19.05 0.74 -2.83
C ILE A 15 19.22 -0.62 -2.15
N ASN A 16 20.39 -0.85 -1.55
CA ASN A 16 20.73 -2.14 -0.98
C ASN A 16 19.82 -2.49 0.21
N GLY A 17 19.24 -3.69 0.19
CA GLY A 17 18.58 -4.30 1.34
C GLY A 17 17.26 -3.66 1.76
N ILE A 18 16.61 -2.88 0.89
CA ILE A 18 15.29 -2.30 1.15
C ILE A 18 14.19 -3.11 0.46
N PHE A 19 12.96 -2.95 0.94
CA PHE A 19 11.75 -3.40 0.27
C PHE A 19 11.32 -2.39 -0.82
N ALA A 20 10.77 -2.90 -1.93
CA ALA A 20 10.30 -2.09 -3.05
C ALA A 20 11.41 -1.25 -3.71
N GLU A 21 12.64 -1.79 -3.70
CA GLU A 21 13.79 -1.27 -4.41
C GLU A 21 13.54 -1.14 -5.92
N ASP A 22 12.71 -2.03 -6.47
CA ASP A 22 12.25 -2.01 -7.86
C ASP A 22 11.37 -0.81 -8.18
N CYS A 23 10.55 -0.36 -7.23
CA CYS A 23 9.74 0.85 -7.37
C CYS A 23 10.62 2.10 -7.47
N HIS A 24 11.59 2.24 -6.55
CA HIS A 24 12.58 3.34 -6.60
C HIS A 24 13.34 3.34 -7.92
N PHE A 25 13.93 2.19 -8.25
CA PHE A 25 14.72 2.03 -9.46
C PHE A 25 13.90 2.31 -10.72
N GLY A 26 12.68 1.79 -10.80
CA GLY A 26 11.79 1.99 -11.93
C GLY A 26 11.43 3.46 -12.14
N VAL A 27 11.03 4.18 -11.09
CA VAL A 27 10.68 5.60 -11.21
C VAL A 27 11.87 6.42 -11.70
N LEU A 28 13.05 6.24 -11.11
CA LEU A 28 14.24 7.00 -11.52
C LEU A 28 14.74 6.59 -12.91
N LEU A 29 14.68 5.30 -13.25
CA LEU A 29 15.03 4.83 -14.59
C LEU A 29 14.15 5.49 -15.65
N PHE A 30 12.84 5.54 -15.42
CA PHE A 30 11.90 6.20 -16.34
C PHE A 30 12.19 7.70 -16.42
N ALA A 31 12.48 8.34 -15.29
CA ALA A 31 12.83 9.76 -15.28
C ALA A 31 14.14 10.06 -16.04
N LEU A 32 15.10 9.14 -16.02
CA LEU A 32 16.39 9.31 -16.71
C LEU A 32 16.34 8.84 -18.18
N SER A 33 15.27 8.15 -18.59
CA SER A 33 15.13 7.61 -19.94
C SER A 33 14.61 8.66 -20.91
N LYS A 34 15.32 8.84 -22.03
CA LYS A 34 14.89 9.77 -23.10
C LYS A 34 13.86 9.17 -24.06
N ASN A 35 13.99 7.88 -24.34
CA ASN A 35 13.15 7.15 -25.29
C ASN A 35 12.61 5.89 -24.64
N ILE A 36 11.29 5.74 -24.63
CA ILE A 36 10.59 4.58 -24.05
C ILE A 36 9.75 3.96 -25.15
N TYR A 37 9.96 2.66 -25.39
CA TYR A 37 9.20 1.88 -26.36
C TYR A 37 8.36 0.81 -25.66
N VAL A 38 7.08 0.71 -26.04
CA VAL A 38 6.16 -0.29 -25.54
C VAL A 38 5.90 -1.33 -26.62
N LEU A 39 6.39 -2.55 -26.41
CA LEU A 39 6.09 -3.67 -27.28
C LEU A 39 4.80 -4.35 -26.83
N SER A 40 3.72 -4.17 -27.59
CA SER A 40 2.42 -4.79 -27.33
C SER A 40 2.36 -6.26 -27.78
N LYS A 41 3.39 -7.05 -27.44
CA LYS A 41 3.44 -8.51 -27.68
C LYS A 41 3.85 -9.22 -26.40
N GLN A 42 3.17 -10.33 -26.10
CA GLN A 42 3.53 -11.17 -24.96
C GLN A 42 4.79 -11.97 -25.30
N ILE A 43 5.93 -11.54 -24.74
CA ILE A 43 7.23 -12.20 -24.94
C ILE A 43 7.74 -12.90 -23.66
N TYR A 44 7.04 -12.74 -22.53
CA TYR A 44 7.43 -13.30 -21.25
C TYR A 44 6.34 -14.23 -20.69
N ILE A 45 6.77 -15.33 -20.08
CA ILE A 45 5.92 -16.20 -19.26
C ILE A 45 6.03 -15.72 -17.82
N TYR A 46 4.93 -15.21 -17.27
CA TYR A 46 4.88 -14.81 -15.86
C TYR A 46 4.88 -16.05 -14.96
N ARG A 47 5.85 -16.13 -14.04
CA ARG A 47 5.97 -17.24 -13.09
C ARG A 47 5.57 -16.79 -11.69
N LEU A 48 4.54 -17.42 -11.15
CA LEU A 48 4.19 -17.28 -9.73
C LEU A 48 5.08 -18.19 -8.89
N ARG A 49 5.77 -17.59 -7.92
CA ARG A 49 6.55 -18.32 -6.92
C ARG A 49 5.81 -18.36 -5.59
N GLU A 50 5.89 -19.50 -4.92
CA GLU A 50 5.46 -19.62 -3.53
C GLU A 50 6.28 -18.67 -2.65
N LEU A 51 5.62 -18.00 -1.69
CA LEU A 51 6.20 -16.96 -0.83
C LEU A 51 6.70 -15.68 -1.54
N SER A 52 6.43 -15.50 -2.84
CA SER A 52 6.67 -14.21 -3.50
C SER A 52 5.76 -13.13 -2.93
N SER A 53 6.29 -11.92 -2.74
CA SER A 53 5.48 -10.72 -2.40
C SER A 53 4.47 -10.39 -3.51
N MET A 54 4.75 -10.82 -4.74
CA MET A 54 3.86 -10.67 -5.89
C MET A 54 2.88 -11.83 -6.09
N ASN A 55 2.82 -12.76 -5.13
CA ASN A 55 1.86 -13.85 -5.19
C ASN A 55 0.46 -13.37 -4.81
N PHE A 56 -0.43 -13.23 -5.79
CA PHE A 56 -1.81 -12.78 -5.60
C PHE A 56 -2.77 -13.88 -5.13
N THR A 57 -2.32 -15.12 -4.95
CA THR A 57 -3.16 -16.26 -4.53
C THR A 57 -3.46 -16.31 -3.01
N ASN A 58 -3.21 -15.22 -2.28
CA ASN A 58 -3.55 -15.06 -0.86
C ASN A 58 -2.88 -16.04 0.12
N LYS A 59 -1.78 -16.72 -0.24
CA LYS A 59 -0.99 -17.48 0.74
C LYS A 59 -0.35 -16.52 1.75
N LYS A 60 -0.39 -16.90 3.04
CA LYS A 60 0.13 -16.08 4.16
C LYS A 60 1.60 -15.76 3.89
N TRP A 61 1.90 -14.50 3.62
CA TRP A 61 3.26 -14.07 3.34
C TRP A 61 4.08 -14.07 4.63
N ILE A 62 4.99 -15.03 4.74
CA ILE A 62 5.96 -15.13 5.84
C ILE A 62 7.26 -14.52 5.33
N ILE A 63 7.93 -13.70 6.15
CA ILE A 63 9.27 -13.21 5.80
C ILE A 63 10.15 -14.43 5.52
N HIS A 64 10.66 -14.55 4.29
CA HIS A 64 11.55 -15.64 3.93
C HIS A 64 12.76 -15.64 4.89
N PRO A 65 13.25 -16.81 5.38
CA PRO A 65 14.34 -16.86 6.35
C PRO A 65 15.63 -16.15 5.91
N ASN A 66 15.85 -16.02 4.61
CA ASN A 66 17.01 -15.33 4.00
C ASN A 66 16.69 -13.91 3.51
N SER A 67 15.55 -13.34 3.91
CA SER A 67 15.19 -11.97 3.54
C SER A 67 16.11 -10.97 4.26
N HIS A 68 16.53 -9.93 3.53
CA HIS A 68 17.27 -8.79 4.09
C HIS A 68 16.51 -8.07 5.22
N LEU A 69 15.20 -8.30 5.34
CA LEU A 69 14.34 -7.72 6.38
C LEU A 69 14.40 -8.46 7.72
N LYS A 70 15.22 -9.51 7.85
CA LYS A 70 15.28 -10.33 9.07
C LYS A 70 16.24 -9.74 10.10
N LYS A 71 15.72 -8.84 10.94
CA LYS A 71 16.22 -8.60 12.30
C LYS A 71 15.05 -8.70 13.27
N ILE A 72 14.69 -9.96 13.58
CA ILE A 72 13.54 -10.30 14.44
C ILE A 72 13.83 -9.93 15.91
N ASP A 73 15.11 -9.88 16.29
CA ASP A 73 15.62 -9.52 17.62
C ASP A 73 15.06 -8.20 18.16
N VAL A 74 14.82 -7.20 17.30
CA VAL A 74 14.31 -5.90 17.77
C VAL A 74 12.81 -5.93 18.06
N PHE A 75 11.99 -6.65 17.28
CA PHE A 75 10.53 -6.52 17.32
C PHE A 75 9.79 -7.77 17.80
N GLU A 76 10.48 -8.88 18.09
CA GLU A 76 9.96 -10.16 18.65
C GLU A 76 8.82 -10.83 17.84
N ASN A 77 8.31 -10.15 16.82
CA ASN A 77 7.17 -10.53 16.00
C ASN A 77 7.49 -10.27 14.54
N SER A 78 7.43 -11.32 13.72
CA SER A 78 7.75 -11.25 12.29
C SER A 78 6.84 -10.31 11.51
N SER A 79 5.58 -10.17 11.89
CA SER A 79 4.63 -9.27 11.22
C SER A 79 4.94 -7.80 11.51
N ILE A 80 5.28 -7.47 12.76
CA ILE A 80 5.68 -6.11 13.16
C ILE A 80 7.04 -5.77 12.53
N THR A 81 8.01 -6.70 12.60
CA THR A 81 9.32 -6.58 11.95
C THR A 81 9.15 -6.22 10.47
N ARG A 82 8.33 -6.98 9.74
CA ARG A 82 8.02 -6.71 8.34
C ARG A 82 7.51 -5.30 8.12
N LEU A 83 6.46 -4.91 8.83
CA LEU A 83 5.82 -3.60 8.63
C LEU A 83 6.78 -2.45 8.95
N TYR A 84 7.65 -2.61 9.95
CA TYR A 84 8.70 -1.64 10.25
C TYR A 84 9.65 -1.50 9.07
N TYR A 85 10.20 -2.62 8.59
CA TYR A 85 11.16 -2.61 7.48
C TYR A 85 10.57 -2.12 6.17
N GLU A 86 9.32 -2.47 5.85
CA GLU A 86 8.60 -1.89 4.70
C GLU A 86 8.49 -0.37 4.85
N SER A 87 8.06 0.12 6.02
CA SER A 87 7.91 1.57 6.28
C SER A 87 9.25 2.31 6.23
N ALA A 88 10.31 1.71 6.77
CA ALA A 88 11.67 2.24 6.74
C ALA A 88 12.26 2.25 5.31
N SER A 89 11.91 1.26 4.49
CA SER A 89 12.28 1.22 3.08
C SER A 89 11.61 2.35 2.31
N TRP A 90 10.30 2.56 2.49
CA TRP A 90 9.59 3.69 1.91
C TRP A 90 10.16 5.04 2.35
N MET A 91 10.61 5.16 3.61
CA MET A 91 11.32 6.36 4.09
C MET A 91 12.61 6.61 3.31
N GLN A 92 13.43 5.59 3.10
CA GLN A 92 14.66 5.71 2.33
C GLN A 92 14.38 6.10 0.87
N ILE A 93 13.37 5.49 0.24
CA ILE A 93 12.92 5.85 -1.11
C ILE A 93 12.47 7.32 -1.16
N ALA A 94 11.69 7.78 -0.17
CA ALA A 94 11.25 9.18 -0.10
C ALA A 94 12.43 10.14 -0.04
N LEU A 95 13.42 9.84 0.82
CA LEU A 95 14.63 10.66 0.95
C LEU A 95 15.44 10.69 -0.34
N ASP A 96 15.53 9.57 -1.06
CA ASP A 96 16.25 9.52 -2.34
C ASP A 96 15.51 10.27 -3.45
N PHE A 97 14.18 10.20 -3.49
CA PHE A 97 13.37 11.02 -4.39
C PHE A 97 13.52 12.52 -4.09
N ILE A 98 13.60 12.93 -2.82
CA ILE A 98 13.87 14.31 -2.45
C ILE A 98 15.23 14.75 -2.99
N LYS A 99 16.29 13.95 -2.80
CA LYS A 99 17.61 14.24 -3.38
C LYS A 99 17.58 14.36 -4.91
N PHE A 100 16.83 13.48 -5.58
CA PHE A 100 16.66 13.57 -7.03
C PHE A 100 15.94 14.86 -7.43
N ILE A 101 14.89 15.24 -6.70
CA ILE A 101 14.15 16.47 -6.95
C ILE A 101 15.08 17.69 -6.82
N ASP A 102 15.88 17.73 -5.76
CA ASP A 102 16.85 18.80 -5.47
C ASP A 102 17.97 18.92 -6.52
N SER A 103 18.18 17.89 -7.35
CA SER A 103 19.11 17.95 -8.48
C SER A 103 18.62 18.81 -9.66
N ASN A 104 17.40 19.34 -9.59
CA ASN A 104 16.75 20.16 -10.62
C ASN A 104 16.64 19.47 -11.99
N HIS A 105 16.49 18.14 -12.00
CA HIS A 105 16.17 17.40 -13.21
C HIS A 105 14.82 17.86 -13.80
N TYR A 106 14.66 17.86 -15.13
CA TYR A 106 13.43 18.37 -15.77
C TYR A 106 12.16 17.59 -15.39
N LEU A 107 12.31 16.33 -14.94
CA LEU A 107 11.21 15.49 -14.40
C LEU A 107 11.05 15.54 -12.89
N SER A 108 11.85 16.36 -12.18
CA SER A 108 11.74 16.52 -10.72
C SER A 108 10.33 16.89 -10.30
N GLU A 109 9.67 17.81 -11.00
CA GLU A 109 8.30 18.22 -10.64
C GLU A 109 7.28 17.10 -10.84
N GLY A 110 7.46 16.27 -11.89
CA GLY A 110 6.63 15.08 -12.11
C GLY A 110 6.78 14.04 -10.99
N ILE A 111 8.01 13.79 -10.52
CA ILE A 111 8.26 12.91 -9.38
C ILE A 111 7.66 13.48 -8.10
N LYS A 112 7.89 14.77 -7.85
CA LYS A 112 7.37 15.50 -6.68
C LYS A 112 5.86 15.50 -6.61
N THR A 113 5.18 15.63 -7.75
CA THR A 113 3.72 15.72 -7.81
C THR A 113 3.04 14.34 -7.79
N HIS A 114 3.60 13.35 -8.50
CA HIS A 114 2.88 12.09 -8.72
C HIS A 114 3.37 10.92 -7.87
N PHE A 115 4.66 10.88 -7.50
CA PHE A 115 5.27 9.73 -6.83
C PHE A 115 5.60 10.00 -5.37
N LEU A 116 6.27 11.12 -5.10
CA LEU A 116 6.72 11.47 -3.75
C LEU A 116 5.59 11.48 -2.70
N PRO A 117 4.37 12.02 -2.96
CA PRO A 117 3.32 12.07 -1.95
C PRO A 117 2.87 10.66 -1.52
N VAL A 118 2.83 9.72 -2.46
CA VAL A 118 2.45 8.32 -2.21
C VAL A 118 3.49 7.61 -1.36
N VAL A 119 4.77 7.79 -1.72
CA VAL A 119 5.91 7.23 -0.99
C VAL A 119 5.99 7.83 0.42
N CYS A 120 5.82 9.15 0.57
CA CYS A 120 5.76 9.83 1.86
C CYS A 120 4.63 9.29 2.74
N ASN A 121 3.45 9.08 2.18
CA ASN A 121 2.34 8.49 2.92
C ASN A 121 2.69 7.10 3.46
N LYS A 122 3.32 6.23 2.67
CA LYS A 122 3.78 4.92 3.14
C LYS A 122 4.87 5.05 4.20
N ALA A 123 5.86 5.91 3.98
CA ALA A 123 6.96 6.19 4.90
C ALA A 123 6.51 6.70 6.28
N LEU A 124 5.47 7.55 6.33
CA LEU A 124 4.92 8.09 7.57
C LEU A 124 4.35 7.02 8.52
N THR A 125 4.08 5.81 8.01
CA THR A 125 3.69 4.66 8.83
C THR A 125 4.77 4.31 9.86
N LEU A 126 6.03 4.66 9.60
CA LEU A 126 7.16 4.49 10.51
C LEU A 126 6.94 5.16 11.88
N GLN A 127 6.12 6.22 11.96
CA GLN A 127 5.81 6.92 13.22
C GLN A 127 5.06 6.05 14.24
N ARG A 128 4.48 4.93 13.81
CA ARG A 128 3.64 4.06 14.66
C ARG A 128 4.40 3.03 15.47
N PHE A 129 5.66 2.79 15.13
CA PHE A 129 6.46 1.82 15.86
C PHE A 129 7.03 2.51 17.10
N ASP A 130 7.22 1.78 18.19
CA ASP A 130 7.88 2.34 19.38
C ASP A 130 9.39 2.37 19.16
N LYS A 131 9.95 1.24 18.71
CA LYS A 131 11.37 1.10 18.39
C LYS A 131 11.68 1.68 16.99
N ASP A 132 12.90 2.19 16.80
CA ASP A 132 13.41 2.69 15.52
C ASP A 132 14.91 2.38 15.35
N PRO A 133 15.28 1.10 15.16
CA PRO A 133 16.68 0.69 15.06
C PRO A 133 17.48 1.37 13.94
N LEU A 134 16.82 1.89 12.91
CA LEU A 134 17.47 2.62 11.81
C LEU A 134 17.50 4.14 12.01
N CYS A 135 16.93 4.66 13.10
CA CYS A 135 16.91 6.09 13.44
C CYS A 135 16.35 6.99 12.31
N LEU A 136 15.38 6.48 11.55
CA LEU A 136 14.81 7.15 10.37
C LEU A 136 13.59 8.03 10.71
N LYS A 137 12.97 7.88 11.89
CA LYS A 137 11.81 8.68 12.32
C LYS A 137 12.09 10.18 12.35
N LYS A 138 13.35 10.58 12.55
CA LYS A 138 13.77 12.00 12.54
C LYS A 138 13.37 12.74 11.26
N HIS A 139 13.28 12.03 10.13
CA HIS A 139 12.93 12.62 8.83
C HIS A 139 11.41 12.81 8.61
N THR A 140 10.56 12.30 9.52
CA THR A 140 9.11 12.28 9.29
C THR A 140 8.45 13.65 9.26
N LYS A 141 8.98 14.65 9.98
CA LYS A 141 8.47 16.03 9.95
C LYS A 141 8.58 16.62 8.53
N ASN A 142 9.72 16.39 7.88
CA ASN A 142 10.00 16.92 6.55
C ASN A 142 9.10 16.30 5.48
N LEU A 143 8.59 15.07 5.69
CA LEU A 143 7.75 14.41 4.69
C LEU A 143 6.31 14.92 4.63
N LYS A 144 5.78 15.49 5.73
CA LYS A 144 4.38 15.92 5.81
C LYS A 144 4.04 17.05 4.83
N ILE A 145 5.04 17.82 4.38
CA ILE A 145 4.83 18.91 3.42
C ILE A 145 4.44 18.36 2.03
N TYR A 146 4.97 17.20 1.65
CA TYR A 146 4.77 16.65 0.31
C TYR A 146 3.42 15.94 0.12
N ILE A 147 2.67 15.70 1.19
CA ILE A 147 1.34 15.05 1.11
C ILE A 147 0.18 16.05 1.13
N GLN A 148 0.46 17.36 1.29
CA GLN A 148 -0.60 18.36 1.51
C GLN A 148 -1.55 18.52 0.32
N ASN A 149 -1.02 18.34 -0.89
CA ASN A 149 -1.76 18.50 -2.16
C ASN A 149 -2.59 17.25 -2.52
N GLN A 150 -2.51 16.17 -1.74
CA GLN A 150 -3.30 14.98 -2.00
C GLN A 150 -4.76 15.17 -1.56
N PRO A 151 -5.72 14.53 -2.26
CA PRO A 151 -7.13 14.61 -1.90
C PRO A 151 -7.41 13.95 -0.55
N LEU A 152 -8.51 14.35 0.09
CA LEU A 152 -9.08 13.65 1.24
C LEU A 152 -10.04 12.54 0.78
N GLY A 153 -10.22 11.52 1.63
CA GLY A 153 -11.28 10.52 1.43
C GLY A 153 -10.87 9.08 1.73
N ALA A 154 -9.63 8.81 2.13
CA ALA A 154 -9.23 7.45 2.53
C ALA A 154 -10.04 6.97 3.74
N VAL A 155 -10.30 7.83 4.73
CA VAL A 155 -11.10 7.48 5.92
C VAL A 155 -12.53 7.11 5.50
N ASP A 156 -13.16 7.92 4.66
CA ASP A 156 -14.53 7.63 4.20
C ASP A 156 -14.61 6.38 3.35
N ARG A 157 -13.54 6.06 2.61
CA ARG A 157 -13.44 4.79 1.89
C ARG A 157 -13.32 3.60 2.84
N VAL A 158 -12.51 3.69 3.90
CA VAL A 158 -12.44 2.64 4.92
C VAL A 158 -13.81 2.46 5.59
N LYS A 159 -14.53 3.55 5.89
CA LYS A 159 -15.89 3.48 6.45
C LYS A 159 -16.89 2.78 5.52
N LYS A 160 -16.65 2.78 4.20
CA LYS A 160 -17.48 2.07 3.22
C LYS A 160 -17.21 0.56 3.16
N TYR A 161 -16.11 0.07 3.74
CA TYR A 161 -15.77 -1.36 3.77
C TYR A 161 -16.80 -2.16 4.56
N LEU A 162 -17.02 -3.42 4.14
CA LEU A 162 -17.97 -4.30 4.79
C LEU A 162 -17.58 -4.55 6.25
N SER A 163 -16.30 -4.82 6.52
CA SER A 163 -15.77 -5.04 7.87
C SER A 163 -16.07 -3.87 8.82
N TYR A 164 -15.90 -2.63 8.34
CA TYR A 164 -16.24 -1.44 9.11
C TYR A 164 -17.75 -1.36 9.38
N LYS A 165 -18.58 -1.52 8.34
CA LYS A 165 -20.04 -1.47 8.48
C LYS A 165 -20.57 -2.52 9.47
N LEU A 166 -20.07 -3.75 9.38
CA LEU A 166 -20.43 -4.83 10.30
C LEU A 166 -19.96 -4.54 11.72
N THR A 167 -18.73 -4.05 11.90
CA THR A 167 -18.20 -3.64 13.22
C THR A 167 -19.07 -2.57 13.87
N LYS A 168 -19.51 -1.59 13.08
CA LYS A 168 -20.40 -0.52 13.54
C LYS A 168 -21.75 -1.06 14.01
N GLU A 169 -22.35 -1.99 13.27
CA GLU A 169 -23.62 -2.63 13.67
C GLU A 169 -23.45 -3.51 14.91
N LEU A 170 -22.37 -4.29 15.00
CA LEU A 170 -22.03 -5.09 16.18
C LEU A 170 -21.88 -4.23 17.43
N SER A 171 -21.24 -3.06 17.30
CA SER A 171 -20.99 -2.15 18.42
C SER A 171 -22.26 -1.44 18.91
N ARG A 172 -23.22 -1.20 18.00
CA ARG A 172 -24.49 -0.51 18.29
C ARG A 172 -25.49 -1.39 19.03
N LYS A 173 -25.54 -2.70 18.72
CA LYS A 173 -26.57 -3.60 19.25
C LYS A 173 -26.09 -4.32 20.50
N LYS A 174 -26.62 -3.92 21.67
CA LYS A 174 -26.33 -4.51 22.99
C LYS A 174 -27.62 -5.03 23.65
N GLY A 175 -27.49 -5.93 24.63
CA GLY A 175 -28.64 -6.51 25.33
C GLY A 175 -29.60 -7.24 24.39
N ILE A 176 -30.92 -7.04 24.58
CA ILE A 176 -32.00 -7.67 23.81
C ILE A 176 -31.88 -7.39 22.30
N LEU A 177 -31.33 -6.23 21.90
CA LEU A 177 -31.13 -5.89 20.49
C LEU A 177 -30.16 -6.85 19.77
N ARG A 178 -29.34 -7.63 20.49
CA ARG A 178 -28.46 -8.65 19.90
C ARG A 178 -29.24 -9.76 19.18
N LEU A 179 -30.49 -10.02 19.54
CA LEU A 179 -31.31 -11.02 18.84
C LEU A 179 -31.59 -10.62 17.38
N THR A 180 -31.62 -9.32 17.08
CA THR A 180 -31.81 -8.79 15.72
C THR A 180 -30.52 -8.69 14.90
N LEU A 181 -29.39 -9.07 15.49
CA LEU A 181 -28.06 -8.88 14.92
C LEU A 181 -27.81 -9.74 13.68
N PRO A 182 -28.22 -11.03 13.63
CA PRO A 182 -28.08 -11.85 12.41
C PRO A 182 -28.77 -11.22 11.20
N PHE A 183 -30.02 -10.76 11.37
CA PHE A 183 -30.78 -10.08 10.32
C PHE A 183 -30.09 -8.78 9.86
N SER A 184 -29.53 -8.03 10.80
CA SER A 184 -28.83 -6.77 10.50
C SER A 184 -27.53 -7.01 9.72
N VAL A 185 -26.77 -8.05 10.09
CA VAL A 185 -25.55 -8.48 9.38
C VAL A 185 -25.89 -8.90 7.95
N ILE A 186 -26.94 -9.72 7.76
CA ILE A 186 -27.39 -10.13 6.42
C ILE A 186 -27.79 -8.91 5.59
N ARG A 187 -28.62 -8.02 6.15
CA ARG A 187 -29.07 -6.81 5.47
C ARG A 187 -27.90 -5.93 5.03
N VAL A 188 -26.95 -5.65 5.91
CA VAL A 188 -25.77 -4.82 5.61
C VAL A 188 -24.90 -5.49 4.54
N SER A 189 -24.74 -6.80 4.60
CA SER A 189 -23.97 -7.57 3.62
C SER A 189 -24.60 -7.51 2.23
N LEU A 190 -25.92 -7.70 2.12
CA LEU A 190 -26.65 -7.61 0.86
C LEU A 190 -26.59 -6.20 0.26
N GLN A 191 -26.79 -5.16 1.09
CA GLN A 191 -26.65 -3.76 0.64
C GLN A 191 -25.24 -3.46 0.15
N HIS A 192 -24.21 -3.97 0.84
CA HIS A 192 -22.82 -3.81 0.42
C HIS A 192 -22.56 -4.49 -0.94
N GLN A 193 -23.07 -5.70 -1.15
CA GLN A 193 -22.93 -6.42 -2.42
C GLN A 193 -23.59 -5.67 -3.59
N LYS A 194 -24.81 -5.15 -3.39
CA LYS A 194 -25.50 -4.33 -4.41
C LYS A 194 -24.65 -3.12 -4.83
N GLY A 195 -24.16 -2.34 -3.86
CA GLY A 195 -23.31 -1.18 -4.15
C GLY A 195 -21.96 -1.55 -4.79
N PHE A 196 -21.42 -2.73 -4.50
CA PHE A 196 -20.20 -3.22 -5.14
C PHE A 196 -20.42 -3.60 -6.61
N ILE A 197 -21.57 -4.21 -6.93
CA ILE A 197 -21.97 -4.51 -8.32
C ILE A 197 -22.12 -3.22 -9.12
N GLU A 198 -22.78 -2.21 -8.56
CA GLU A 198 -22.93 -0.90 -9.19
C GLU A 198 -21.58 -0.23 -9.45
N TYR A 199 -20.70 -0.22 -8.45
CA TYR A 199 -19.33 0.29 -8.61
C TYR A 199 -18.57 -0.43 -9.73
N LYS A 200 -18.67 -1.77 -9.81
CA LYS A 200 -18.06 -2.55 -10.91
C LYS A 200 -18.63 -2.15 -12.28
N LYS A 201 -19.94 -1.91 -12.39
CA LYS A 201 -20.56 -1.43 -13.63
C LYS A 201 -20.03 -0.05 -14.02
N ASN A 202 -19.89 0.86 -13.07
CA ASN A 202 -19.40 2.22 -13.32
C ASN A 202 -17.94 2.25 -13.80
N ILE A 203 -17.06 1.39 -13.24
CA ILE A 203 -15.67 1.28 -13.72
C ILE A 203 -15.59 0.64 -15.12
N LYS A 204 -16.47 -0.32 -15.42
CA LYS A 204 -16.51 -0.92 -16.76
C LYS A 204 -16.93 0.08 -17.84
N ARG A 205 -17.79 1.05 -17.47
CA ARG A 205 -18.21 2.14 -18.36
C ARG A 205 -17.09 3.16 -18.58
N ASP A 206 -16.42 3.54 -17.51
CA ASP A 206 -15.29 4.47 -17.57
C ASP A 206 -14.27 4.14 -16.47
N VAL A 207 -13.04 3.86 -16.90
CA VAL A 207 -11.91 3.49 -16.04
C VAL A 207 -11.55 4.63 -15.08
N LEU A 208 -11.82 5.89 -15.44
CA LEU A 208 -11.57 7.06 -14.59
C LEU A 208 -12.42 7.05 -13.31
N ASN A 209 -13.54 6.30 -13.29
CA ASN A 209 -14.34 6.09 -12.08
C ASN A 209 -13.66 5.16 -11.05
N LYS A 210 -12.52 4.54 -11.40
CA LYS A 210 -11.77 3.68 -10.48
C LYS A 210 -11.20 4.54 -9.36
N ARG A 211 -11.60 4.21 -8.14
CA ARG A 211 -11.08 4.88 -6.93
C ARG A 211 -9.57 4.67 -6.83
N LEU A 212 -8.84 5.74 -6.54
CA LEU A 212 -7.40 5.70 -6.28
C LEU A 212 -7.05 4.73 -5.14
N PRO A 213 -5.83 4.19 -5.04
CA PRO A 213 -5.37 3.47 -3.84
C PRO A 213 -5.37 4.37 -2.59
N LEU A 214 -5.43 3.80 -1.38
CA LEU A 214 -5.61 4.59 -0.15
C LEU A 214 -4.42 5.52 0.14
N GLU A 215 -3.21 5.11 -0.23
CA GLU A 215 -1.97 5.85 -0.09
C GLU A 215 -1.87 7.11 -0.96
N PHE A 216 -2.83 7.32 -1.87
CA PHE A 216 -2.93 8.52 -2.69
C PHE A 216 -3.70 9.65 -2.00
N TYR A 217 -4.24 9.41 -0.80
CA TYR A 217 -5.03 10.39 -0.07
C TYR A 217 -4.27 10.93 1.14
N ARG A 218 -4.45 12.22 1.44
CA ARG A 218 -3.78 12.91 2.55
C ARG A 218 -4.14 12.32 3.92
N ASP A 219 -5.35 11.80 4.08
CA ASP A 219 -5.84 11.18 5.32
C ASP A 219 -5.50 9.68 5.43
N TYR A 220 -4.57 9.18 4.60
CA TYR A 220 -4.12 7.78 4.59
C TYR A 220 -3.73 7.25 5.97
N GLN A 221 -2.96 8.02 6.75
CA GLN A 221 -2.53 7.58 8.07
C GLN A 221 -3.73 7.39 9.02
N GLN A 222 -4.72 8.28 9.00
CA GLN A 222 -5.94 8.12 9.79
C GLN A 222 -6.75 6.91 9.32
N ALA A 223 -6.86 6.71 8.01
CA ALA A 223 -7.55 5.57 7.42
C ALA A 223 -6.92 4.23 7.84
N LEU A 224 -5.58 4.15 7.90
CA LEU A 224 -4.88 2.99 8.41
C LEU A 224 -5.18 2.74 9.91
N THR A 225 -5.25 3.78 10.74
CA THR A 225 -5.58 3.63 12.17
C THR A 225 -6.96 3.03 12.32
N LEU A 226 -7.92 3.52 11.52
CA LEU A 226 -9.29 3.02 11.50
C LEU A 226 -9.35 1.56 11.03
N LYS A 227 -8.63 1.23 9.95
CA LYS A 227 -8.60 -0.12 9.37
C LYS A 227 -7.99 -1.16 10.32
N ASN A 228 -6.96 -0.77 11.07
CA ASN A 228 -6.20 -1.66 11.94
C ASN A 228 -6.82 -1.84 13.33
N GLN A 229 -8.03 -1.29 13.58
CA GLN A 229 -8.77 -1.63 14.79
C GLN A 229 -9.06 -3.14 14.79
N LYS A 230 -8.74 -3.81 15.90
CA LYS A 230 -8.72 -5.28 16.05
C LYS A 230 -9.99 -5.96 15.52
N LEU A 231 -11.16 -5.40 15.82
CA LEU A 231 -12.46 -5.95 15.41
C LEU A 231 -12.74 -5.77 13.90
N ILE A 232 -12.28 -4.67 13.31
CA ILE A 232 -12.37 -4.45 11.85
C ILE A 232 -11.45 -5.42 11.12
N GLN A 233 -10.25 -5.63 11.65
CA GLN A 233 -9.27 -6.56 11.09
C GLN A 233 -9.76 -8.01 11.17
N SER A 234 -10.31 -8.44 12.32
CA SER A 234 -10.83 -9.80 12.47
C SER A 234 -11.97 -10.10 11.49
N LEU A 235 -12.90 -9.16 11.30
CA LEU A 235 -14.00 -9.32 10.34
C LEU A 235 -13.53 -9.30 8.88
N HIS A 236 -12.51 -8.49 8.57
CA HIS A 236 -11.91 -8.47 7.24
C HIS A 236 -11.28 -9.83 6.88
N ASP A 237 -10.55 -10.43 7.82
CA ASP A 237 -9.88 -11.72 7.62
C ASP A 237 -10.88 -12.88 7.49
N ILE A 238 -12.00 -12.83 8.23
CA ILE A 238 -13.12 -13.78 8.08
C ILE A 238 -13.76 -13.64 6.69
N GLY A 239 -14.00 -12.41 6.22
CA GLY A 239 -14.57 -12.15 4.90
C GLY A 239 -13.70 -12.69 3.75
N LEU A 240 -12.38 -12.57 3.86
CA LEU A 240 -11.44 -13.14 2.89
C LEU A 240 -11.49 -14.66 2.84
N LYS A 241 -11.59 -15.35 3.99
CA LYS A 241 -11.69 -16.82 4.06
C LYS A 241 -12.99 -17.35 3.42
N ILE A 242 -14.10 -16.65 3.61
CA ILE A 242 -15.38 -17.05 3.00
C ILE A 242 -15.35 -16.87 1.47
N MET A 243 -14.67 -15.83 0.97
CA MET A 243 -14.51 -15.62 -0.46
C MET A 243 -13.53 -16.61 -1.11
N SER A 244 -12.47 -17.04 -0.40
CA SER A 244 -11.52 -18.03 -0.92
C SER A 244 -12.06 -19.46 -0.96
N LEU A 245 -13.11 -19.78 -0.20
CA LEU A 245 -13.81 -21.07 -0.26
C LEU A 245 -14.75 -21.22 -1.46
N LYS A 246 -14.98 -20.13 -2.22
CA LYS A 246 -15.78 -20.12 -3.45
C LYS A 246 -14.91 -20.13 -4.73
N GLY A 247 -13.63 -20.47 -4.62
CA GLY A 247 -12.68 -20.58 -5.72
C GLY A 247 -12.34 -22.02 -6.02
#